data_AF-A0A7S0J3G9-F1
#
_entry.id   AF-A0A7S0J3G9-F1
#
_cell.length_a   1.000
_cell.length_b   1.000
_cell.length_c   1.000
_cell.angle_alpha   90.00
_cell.angle_beta   90.00
_cell.angle_gamma   90.00
#
_symmetry.space_group_name_H-M   'P 1'
#
loop_
_entity.id
_entity.type
_entity.pdbx_description
1 polymer ?
#
loop_
_entity_poly.entity_id
_entity_poly.type
_entity_poly.pdbx_seq_one_letter_code
_entity_poly.pdbx_strand_id
1 'polypeptide(L)'
;MSCTVLRAVRGQLLVQCLWALLVSLIYILLPRAPPMPALPHSLLGGVLSVLLGFRTNQSYNRFWEGRILWGKVSDLCRSLARTVLAYLDGSVGTYEAVLRHLKAFPITLKQHVRGERDLAELRNTLSWVEINELSTSDNMPLSVCTSLSMTANEVKNDRRQSSAALLWWTIDDH
;
A
#
# COMPACT_ATOMS: atom_id res chain seq x y z
N MET A 1 -9.50 15.64 4.73
CA MET A 1 -9.98 14.32 5.21
C MET A 1 -10.93 14.40 6.42
N SER A 2 -11.11 15.55 7.09
CA SER A 2 -11.95 15.68 8.30
C SER A 2 -13.48 15.60 8.09
N CYS A 3 -13.98 15.61 6.85
CA CYS A 3 -15.42 15.66 6.58
C CYS A 3 -16.10 14.29 6.35
N THR A 4 -15.36 13.23 6.02
CA THR A 4 -15.98 11.95 5.63
C THR A 4 -16.56 11.19 6.82
N VAL A 5 -15.82 11.11 7.92
CA VAL A 5 -16.28 10.43 9.14
C VAL A 5 -17.48 11.16 9.75
N LEU A 6 -17.41 12.51 9.83
CA LEU A 6 -18.53 13.30 10.33
C LEU A 6 -19.78 13.15 9.45
N ARG A 7 -19.61 13.12 8.12
CA ARG A 7 -20.72 12.86 7.19
C ARG A 7 -21.31 11.47 7.33
N ALA A 8 -20.50 10.47 7.69
CA ALA A 8 -20.95 9.11 7.90
C ALA A 8 -21.79 8.98 9.20
N VAL A 9 -21.38 9.65 10.27
CA VAL A 9 -22.00 9.48 11.60
C VAL A 9 -23.14 10.48 11.86
N ARG A 10 -23.25 11.59 11.11
CA ARG A 10 -24.28 12.62 11.31
C ARG A 10 -25.71 12.09 11.33
N GLY A 11 -26.04 11.11 10.47
CA GLY A 11 -27.39 10.55 10.40
C GLY A 11 -27.76 9.78 11.67
N GLN A 12 -26.82 8.98 12.17
CA GLN A 12 -27.00 8.25 13.43
C GLN A 12 -27.13 9.21 14.62
N LEU A 13 -26.33 10.28 14.67
CA LEU A 13 -26.44 11.28 15.74
C LEU A 13 -27.80 11.97 15.73
N LEU A 14 -28.29 12.39 14.55
CA LEU A 14 -29.60 13.04 14.43
C LEU A 14 -30.74 12.11 14.89
N VAL A 15 -30.71 10.84 14.48
CA VAL A 15 -31.70 9.85 14.92
C VAL A 15 -31.67 9.66 16.43
N GLN A 16 -30.48 9.56 17.04
CA GLN A 16 -30.34 9.42 18.49
C GLN A 16 -30.80 10.67 19.25
N CYS A 17 -30.51 11.87 18.73
CA CYS A 17 -31.00 13.13 19.30
C CYS A 17 -32.53 13.24 19.23
N LEU A 18 -33.13 12.90 18.09
CA LEU A 18 -34.58 12.90 17.92
C LEU A 18 -35.25 11.86 18.83
N TRP A 19 -34.66 10.67 18.95
CA TRP A 19 -35.13 9.64 19.89
C TRP A 19 -35.07 10.11 21.34
N ALA A 20 -33.96 10.72 21.76
CA ALA A 20 -33.80 11.26 23.10
C ALA A 20 -34.82 12.37 23.39
N LEU A 21 -35.06 13.27 22.43
CA LEU A 21 -36.08 14.32 22.53
C LEU A 21 -37.49 13.74 22.66
N LEU A 22 -37.82 12.73 21.84
CA LEU A 22 -39.11 12.05 21.89
C LEU A 22 -39.35 11.39 23.26
N VAL A 23 -38.38 10.64 23.77
CA VAL A 23 -38.47 10.00 25.09
C VAL A 23 -38.60 11.04 26.20
N SER A 24 -37.82 12.12 26.13
CA SER A 24 -37.89 13.23 27.08
C SER A 24 -39.27 13.90 27.08
N LEU A 25 -39.85 14.15 25.91
CA LEU A 25 -41.17 14.77 25.76
C LEU A 25 -42.28 13.87 26.32
N ILE A 26 -42.22 12.56 26.05
CA ILE A 26 -43.15 11.57 26.61
C ILE A 26 -43.11 11.58 28.13
N TYR A 27 -41.92 11.66 28.73
CA TYR A 27 -41.76 11.65 30.19
C TYR A 27 -42.33 12.92 30.86
N ILE A 28 -42.31 14.06 30.18
CA ILE A 28 -42.91 15.32 30.65
C ILE A 28 -44.45 15.28 30.49
N LEU A 29 -44.96 14.72 29.39
CA LEU A 29 -46.40 14.69 29.08
C LEU A 29 -47.16 13.57 29.82
N LEU A 30 -46.49 12.46 30.17
CA LEU A 30 -47.08 11.31 30.86
C LEU A 30 -46.34 11.03 32.18
N PRO A 31 -46.70 11.72 33.28
CA PRO A 31 -46.05 11.56 34.59
C PRO A 31 -46.18 10.15 35.21
N ARG A 32 -46.94 9.25 34.59
CA ARG A 32 -47.21 7.88 35.04
C ARG A 32 -46.27 6.82 34.44
N ALA A 33 -45.23 7.23 33.71
CA ALA A 33 -44.26 6.30 33.14
C ALA A 33 -43.44 5.59 34.23
N PRO A 34 -43.20 4.26 34.12
CA PRO A 34 -42.34 3.55 35.05
C PRO A 34 -40.88 4.02 34.89
N PRO A 35 -40.11 4.07 35.99
CA PRO A 35 -38.70 4.45 35.93
C PRO A 35 -37.91 3.44 35.10
N MET A 36 -37.05 3.93 34.20
CA MET A 36 -36.13 3.05 33.47
C MET A 36 -35.04 2.50 34.40
N PRO A 37 -34.84 1.16 34.44
CA PRO A 37 -33.77 0.57 35.23
C PRO A 37 -32.40 0.90 34.62
N ALA A 38 -31.52 1.54 35.39
CA ALA A 38 -30.18 1.95 34.93
C ALA A 38 -29.19 0.77 34.83
N LEU A 39 -29.44 -0.33 35.52
CA LEU A 39 -28.53 -1.49 35.63
C LEU A 39 -28.22 -2.15 34.26
N PRO A 40 -29.21 -2.52 33.43
CA PRO A 40 -28.95 -3.07 32.10
C PRO A 40 -28.20 -2.09 31.20
N HIS A 41 -28.52 -0.80 31.29
CA HIS A 41 -27.88 0.23 30.48
C HIS A 41 -26.39 0.38 30.81
N SER A 42 -26.04 0.45 32.09
CA SER A 42 -24.64 0.54 32.53
C SER A 42 -23.84 -0.72 32.17
N LEU A 43 -24.43 -1.91 32.33
CA LEU A 43 -23.77 -3.17 31.96
C LEU A 43 -23.48 -3.25 30.46
N LEU A 44 -24.49 -2.93 29.63
CA LEU A 44 -24.35 -2.91 28.17
C LEU A 44 -23.34 -1.84 27.73
N GLY A 45 -23.36 -0.66 28.34
CA GLY A 45 -22.37 0.39 28.08
C GLY A 45 -20.94 -0.06 28.40
N GLY A 46 -20.75 -0.75 29.52
CA GLY A 46 -19.45 -1.32 29.90
C GLY A 46 -18.94 -2.35 28.89
N VAL A 47 -19.79 -3.32 28.51
CA VAL A 47 -19.42 -4.35 27.51
C VAL A 47 -19.09 -3.72 26.16
N LEU A 48 -19.90 -2.76 25.69
CA LEU A 48 -19.66 -2.05 24.43
C LEU A 48 -18.35 -1.25 24.45
N SER A 49 -18.02 -0.61 25.57
CA SER A 49 -16.75 0.12 25.74
C SER A 49 -15.54 -0.81 25.59
N VAL A 50 -15.58 -1.98 26.23
CA VAL A 50 -14.51 -2.99 26.14
C VAL A 50 -14.40 -3.54 24.72
N LEU A 51 -15.52 -3.90 24.08
CA LEU A 51 -15.53 -4.39 22.70
C LEU A 51 -14.99 -3.35 21.71
N LEU A 52 -15.35 -2.07 21.90
CA LEU A 52 -14.83 -0.97 21.10
C LEU A 52 -13.32 -0.81 21.30
N GLY A 53 -12.83 -0.95 22.53
CA GLY A 53 -11.39 -0.96 22.83
C GLY A 53 -10.65 -2.04 22.06
N PHE A 54 -11.13 -3.28 22.10
CA PHE A 54 -10.54 -4.39 21.34
C PHE A 54 -10.57 -4.15 19.83
N ARG A 55 -11.71 -3.70 19.29
CA ARG A 55 -11.86 -3.39 17.85
C ARG A 55 -10.92 -2.28 17.39
N THR A 56 -10.75 -1.25 18.22
CA THR A 56 -9.87 -0.12 17.92
C THR A 56 -8.41 -0.55 17.94
N ASN A 57 -8.00 -1.33 18.96
CA ASN A 57 -6.65 -1.88 19.04
C ASN A 57 -6.32 -2.79 17.85
N GLN A 58 -7.23 -3.68 17.45
CA GLN A 58 -7.02 -4.55 16.30
C GLN A 58 -6.90 -3.75 14.98
N SER A 59 -7.76 -2.74 14.80
CA SER A 59 -7.72 -1.87 13.62
C SER A 59 -6.42 -1.06 13.56
N TYR A 60 -5.96 -0.56 14.71
CA TYR A 60 -4.70 0.15 14.85
C TYR A 60 -3.50 -0.75 14.54
N ASN A 61 -3.48 -1.97 15.08
CA ASN A 61 -2.41 -2.94 14.81
C ASN A 61 -2.29 -3.25 13.31
N ARG A 62 -3.42 -3.47 12.60
CA ARG A 62 -3.42 -3.69 11.15
C ARG A 62 -2.89 -2.48 10.38
N PHE A 63 -3.30 -1.27 10.77
CA PHE A 63 -2.78 -0.04 10.16
C PHE A 63 -1.28 0.12 10.37
N TRP A 64 -0.81 -0.14 11.59
CA TRP A 64 0.60 -0.06 11.95
C TRP A 64 1.44 -1.11 11.22
N GLU A 65 0.97 -2.35 11.16
CA GLU A 65 1.62 -3.42 10.39
C GLU A 65 1.74 -3.06 8.90
N GLY A 66 0.66 -2.55 8.29
CA GLY A 66 0.70 -2.06 6.91
C GLY A 66 1.72 -0.94 6.70
N ARG A 67 1.85 0.00 7.64
CA ARG A 67 2.86 1.06 7.60
C ARG A 67 4.28 0.49 7.70
N ILE A 68 4.53 -0.48 8.58
CA ILE A 68 5.83 -1.14 8.69
C ILE A 68 6.19 -1.86 7.39
N LEU A 69 5.26 -2.62 6.81
CA LEU A 69 5.47 -3.35 5.55
C LEU A 69 5.79 -2.39 4.40
N TRP A 70 5.07 -1.27 4.30
CA TRP A 70 5.36 -0.24 3.29
C TRP A 70 6.75 0.39 3.47
N GLY A 71 7.15 0.63 4.73
CA GLY A 71 8.51 1.06 5.07
C GLY A 71 9.56 0.08 4.56
N LYS A 72 9.41 -1.21 4.90
CA LYS A 72 10.30 -2.29 4.44
C LYS A 72 10.41 -2.34 2.91
N VAL A 73 9.30 -2.22 2.17
CA VAL A 73 9.32 -2.18 0.70
C VAL A 73 10.19 -1.01 0.21
N SER A 74 9.99 0.19 0.77
CA SER A 74 10.75 1.37 0.36
C SER A 74 12.25 1.25 0.67
N ASP A 75 12.60 0.63 1.79
CA ASP A 75 13.99 0.42 2.20
C ASP A 75 14.69 -0.66 1.38
N LEU A 76 13.97 -1.72 1.02
CA LEU A 76 14.45 -2.74 0.08
C LEU A 76 14.71 -2.13 -1.30
N CYS A 77 13.80 -1.30 -1.81
CA CYS A 77 14.02 -0.61 -3.09
C CYS A 77 15.26 0.29 -3.04
N ARG A 78 15.46 1.07 -1.98
CA ARG A 78 16.67 1.90 -1.82
C ARG A 78 17.95 1.06 -1.71
N SER A 79 17.88 -0.06 -0.99
CA SER A 79 19.03 -0.96 -0.82
C SER A 79 19.41 -1.62 -2.14
N LEU A 80 18.42 -2.13 -2.89
CA LEU A 80 18.63 -2.66 -4.24
C LEU A 80 19.19 -1.61 -5.19
N ALA A 81 18.69 -0.37 -5.15
CA ALA A 81 19.23 0.72 -5.96
C ALA A 81 20.72 0.98 -5.67
N ARG A 82 21.11 1.00 -4.39
CA ARG A 82 22.53 1.14 -4.00
C ARG A 82 23.36 -0.06 -4.44
N THR A 83 22.86 -1.28 -4.30
CA THR A 83 23.57 -2.48 -4.77
C THR A 83 23.77 -2.44 -6.29
N VAL A 84 22.76 -2.04 -7.05
CA VAL A 84 22.85 -1.89 -8.51
C VAL A 84 23.94 -0.86 -8.85
N LEU A 85 23.92 0.32 -8.22
CA LEU A 85 24.93 1.36 -8.45
C LEU A 85 26.35 0.96 -8.02
N ALA A 86 26.49 0.14 -6.98
CA ALA A 86 27.79 -0.28 -6.46
C ALA A 86 28.42 -1.45 -7.25
N TYR A 87 27.60 -2.32 -7.86
CA TYR A 87 28.09 -3.53 -8.52
C TYR A 87 28.08 -3.44 -10.05
N LEU A 88 27.27 -2.57 -10.66
CA LEU A 88 27.26 -2.37 -12.11
C LEU A 88 28.22 -1.23 -12.47
N ASP A 89 29.46 -1.57 -12.81
CA ASP A 89 30.43 -0.67 -13.48
C ASP A 89 30.09 -0.44 -14.98
N GLY A 90 28.81 -0.55 -15.35
CA GLY A 90 28.34 -0.54 -16.73
C GLY A 90 28.05 0.86 -17.26
N SER A 91 28.03 0.99 -18.59
CA SER A 91 27.58 2.20 -19.32
C SER A 91 26.30 2.78 -18.72
N VAL A 92 26.23 4.11 -18.64
CA VAL A 92 25.15 4.92 -18.01
C VAL A 92 23.73 4.38 -18.29
N GLY A 93 23.45 3.88 -19.49
CA GLY A 93 22.12 3.38 -19.86
C GLY A 93 21.69 2.03 -19.24
N THR A 94 22.64 1.21 -18.78
CA THR A 94 22.37 -0.18 -18.37
C THR A 94 21.76 -0.28 -16.97
N TYR A 95 22.27 0.47 -16.00
CA TYR A 95 21.67 0.52 -14.65
C TYR A 95 20.41 1.41 -14.63
N GLU A 96 20.28 2.40 -15.52
CA GLU A 96 19.08 3.23 -15.64
C GLU A 96 17.82 2.40 -15.92
N ALA A 97 17.92 1.39 -16.78
CA ALA A 97 16.81 0.47 -17.05
C ALA A 97 16.37 -0.33 -15.81
N VAL A 98 17.32 -0.80 -15.00
CA VAL A 98 17.06 -1.53 -13.75
C VAL A 98 16.42 -0.59 -12.71
N LEU A 99 16.98 0.62 -12.52
CA LEU A 99 16.46 1.61 -11.58
C LEU A 99 15.06 2.11 -11.95
N ARG A 100 14.77 2.19 -13.24
CA ARG A 100 13.45 2.56 -13.78
C ARG A 100 12.37 1.55 -13.39
N HIS A 101 12.62 0.25 -13.59
CA HIS A 101 11.69 -0.80 -13.15
C HIS A 101 11.57 -0.85 -11.62
N LEU A 102 12.67 -0.65 -10.90
CA LEU A 102 12.69 -0.59 -9.44
C LEU A 102 11.85 0.57 -8.89
N LYS A 103 11.84 1.73 -9.58
CA LYS A 103 10.97 2.87 -9.26
C LYS A 103 9.50 2.60 -9.57
N ALA A 104 9.21 1.83 -10.62
CA ALA A 104 7.83 1.50 -11.00
C ALA A 104 7.16 0.50 -10.03
N PHE A 105 7.93 -0.36 -9.37
CA PHE A 105 7.41 -1.36 -8.44
C PHE A 105 6.55 -0.78 -7.29
N PRO A 106 7.02 0.20 -6.49
CA PRO A 106 6.18 0.76 -5.42
C PRO A 106 4.94 1.48 -5.97
N ILE A 107 4.99 2.08 -7.16
CA ILE A 107 3.83 2.74 -7.78
C ILE A 107 2.76 1.69 -8.14
N THR A 108 3.16 0.62 -8.83
CA THR A 108 2.25 -0.47 -9.20
C THR A 108 1.72 -1.24 -7.99
N LEU A 109 2.55 -1.44 -6.95
CA LEU A 109 2.11 -2.07 -5.70
C LEU A 109 1.08 -1.20 -4.97
N LYS A 110 1.27 0.13 -4.90
CA LYS A 110 0.30 1.07 -4.34
C LYS A 110 -1.05 0.95 -5.04
N GLN A 111 -1.03 0.96 -6.38
CA GLN A 111 -2.25 0.87 -7.18
C GLN A 111 -2.94 -0.48 -6.99
N HIS A 112 -2.19 -1.59 -6.99
CA HIS A 112 -2.72 -2.93 -6.77
C HIS A 112 -3.42 -3.08 -5.40
N VAL A 113 -2.80 -2.59 -4.31
CA VAL A 113 -3.40 -2.65 -2.96
C VAL A 113 -4.65 -1.76 -2.84
N ARG A 114 -4.76 -0.71 -3.66
CA ARG A 114 -5.94 0.18 -3.70
C ARG A 114 -7.03 -0.30 -4.66
N GLY A 115 -6.79 -1.34 -5.46
CA GLY A 115 -7.68 -1.72 -6.56
C GLY A 115 -7.75 -0.65 -7.66
N GLU A 116 -6.72 0.19 -7.77
CA GLU A 116 -6.59 1.23 -8.79
C GLU A 116 -5.77 0.68 -9.98
N ARG A 117 -6.03 1.20 -11.19
CA ARG A 117 -5.25 0.88 -12.40
C ARG A 117 -5.03 2.13 -13.24
N ASP A 118 -4.14 2.99 -12.77
CA ASP A 118 -3.80 4.25 -13.43
C ASP A 118 -2.46 4.14 -14.16
N LEU A 119 -2.53 3.81 -15.46
CA LEU A 119 -1.37 3.71 -16.33
C LEU A 119 -0.73 5.09 -16.63
N ALA A 120 -1.45 6.21 -16.40
CA ALA A 120 -0.90 7.53 -16.65
C ALA A 120 0.20 7.89 -15.64
N GLU A 121 0.06 7.44 -14.39
CA GLU A 121 1.09 7.64 -13.33
C GLU A 121 2.43 6.99 -13.70
N LEU A 122 2.40 5.91 -14.49
CA LEU A 122 3.60 5.16 -14.90
C LEU A 122 4.34 5.81 -16.08
N ARG A 123 3.72 6.72 -16.84
CA ARG A 123 4.32 7.34 -18.04
C ARG A 123 5.62 8.11 -17.78
N ASN A 124 5.78 8.63 -16.56
CA ASN A 124 6.99 9.34 -16.14
C ASN A 124 8.09 8.41 -15.64
N THR A 125 7.83 7.10 -15.62
CA THR A 125 8.76 6.09 -15.13
C THR A 125 9.08 5.11 -16.23
N LEU A 126 8.08 4.45 -16.83
CA LEU A 126 8.28 3.41 -17.84
C LEU A 126 8.06 3.92 -19.27
N SER A 127 8.65 3.20 -20.22
CA SER A 127 8.42 3.42 -21.64
C SER A 127 7.01 2.96 -22.04
N TRP A 128 6.54 3.44 -23.19
CA TRP A 128 5.23 3.10 -23.71
C TRP A 128 5.03 1.60 -23.99
N VAL A 129 6.08 0.90 -24.42
CA VAL A 129 6.04 -0.54 -24.68
C VAL A 129 5.84 -1.32 -23.38
N GLU A 130 6.63 -1.01 -22.35
CA GLU A 130 6.52 -1.63 -21.01
C GLU A 130 5.14 -1.37 -20.37
N ILE A 131 4.59 -0.16 -20.55
CA ILE A 131 3.25 0.17 -20.04
C ILE A 131 2.17 -0.65 -20.75
N ASN A 132 2.30 -0.86 -22.06
CA ASN A 132 1.36 -1.67 -22.82
C ASN A 132 1.40 -3.14 -22.38
N GLU A 133 2.58 -3.70 -22.15
CA GLU A 133 2.74 -5.05 -21.58
C GLU A 133 2.09 -5.15 -20.20
N LEU A 134 2.32 -4.16 -19.32
CA LEU A 134 1.69 -4.09 -18.00
C LEU A 134 0.16 -4.00 -18.05
N SER A 135 -0.40 -3.39 -19.10
CA SER A 135 -1.85 -3.29 -19.29
C SER A 135 -2.51 -4.65 -19.56
N THR A 136 -1.76 -5.63 -20.06
CA THR A 136 -2.25 -6.99 -20.31
C THR A 136 -2.13 -7.90 -19.09
N SER A 137 -1.28 -7.56 -18.12
CA SER A 137 -1.05 -8.38 -16.92
C SER A 137 -2.18 -8.24 -15.89
N ASP A 138 -2.56 -9.32 -15.22
CA ASP A 138 -3.50 -9.26 -14.08
C ASP A 138 -2.83 -8.69 -12.82
N ASN A 139 -1.57 -9.07 -12.60
CA ASN A 139 -0.78 -8.66 -11.45
C ASN A 139 0.35 -7.71 -11.86
N MET A 140 0.03 -6.42 -11.99
CA MET A 140 0.99 -5.36 -12.34
C MET A 140 2.29 -5.37 -11.52
N PRO A 141 2.28 -5.43 -10.16
CA PRO A 141 3.53 -5.40 -9.40
C PRO A 141 4.40 -6.64 -9.65
N LEU A 142 3.78 -7.81 -9.86
CA LEU A 142 4.51 -9.04 -10.18
C LEU A 142 5.15 -8.92 -11.57
N SER A 143 4.41 -8.42 -12.55
CA SER A 143 4.93 -8.18 -13.90
C SER A 143 6.15 -7.25 -13.88
N VAL A 144 6.11 -6.15 -13.11
CA VAL A 144 7.27 -5.25 -12.95
C VAL A 144 8.46 -5.96 -12.30
N CYS A 145 8.23 -6.80 -11.28
CA CYS A 145 9.30 -7.62 -10.69
C CYS A 145 9.92 -8.59 -11.69
N THR A 146 9.10 -9.20 -12.56
CA THR A 146 9.59 -10.10 -13.60
C THR A 146 10.41 -9.32 -14.63
N SER A 147 9.92 -8.17 -15.12
CA SER A 147 10.68 -7.31 -16.03
C SER A 147 12.00 -6.83 -15.42
N LEU A 148 11.99 -6.41 -14.14
CA LEU A 148 13.20 -6.08 -13.39
C LEU A 148 14.20 -7.24 -13.37
N SER A 149 13.71 -8.46 -13.15
CA SER A 149 14.55 -9.66 -13.11
C SER A 149 15.14 -10.01 -14.47
N MET A 150 14.35 -9.84 -15.54
CA MET A 150 14.83 -10.04 -16.92
C MET A 150 15.93 -9.02 -17.25
N THR A 151 15.68 -7.73 -17.02
CA THR A 151 16.68 -6.68 -17.25
C THR A 151 17.94 -6.94 -16.43
N ALA A 152 17.82 -7.29 -15.14
CA ALA A 152 18.98 -7.60 -14.31
C ALA A 152 19.79 -8.81 -14.84
N ASN A 153 19.11 -9.81 -15.41
CA ASN A 153 19.76 -10.99 -15.97
C ASN A 153 20.48 -10.68 -17.30
N GLU A 154 19.89 -9.84 -18.16
CA GLU A 154 20.53 -9.33 -19.38
C GLU A 154 21.85 -8.63 -19.05
N VAL A 155 21.82 -7.69 -18.09
CA VAL A 155 23.04 -6.98 -17.64
C VAL A 155 24.10 -7.94 -17.12
N LYS A 156 23.69 -8.96 -16.36
CA LYS A 156 24.61 -9.98 -15.84
C LYS A 156 25.25 -10.79 -16.96
N ASN A 157 24.48 -11.15 -17.99
CA ASN A 157 24.95 -11.97 -19.10
C ASN A 157 25.92 -11.21 -20.00
N ASP A 158 25.62 -9.94 -20.29
CA ASP A 158 26.50 -9.03 -21.04
C ASP A 158 27.87 -8.92 -20.36
N ARG A 159 27.88 -8.69 -19.04
CA ARG A 159 29.13 -8.57 -18.29
C ARG A 159 29.95 -9.87 -18.32
N ARG A 160 29.28 -11.03 -18.22
CA ARG A 160 29.94 -12.34 -18.30
C ARG A 160 30.58 -12.57 -19.66
N GLN A 161 29.91 -12.18 -20.75
CA GLN A 161 30.47 -12.27 -22.10
C GLN A 161 31.65 -11.31 -22.28
N SER A 162 31.55 -10.06 -21.83
CA SER A 162 32.67 -9.11 -21.90
C SER A 162 33.89 -9.59 -21.11
N SER A 163 33.70 -10.12 -19.90
CA SER A 163 34.80 -10.68 -19.11
C SER A 163 35.43 -11.91 -19.77
N ALA A 164 34.62 -12.79 -20.38
CA ALA A 164 35.16 -13.93 -21.13
C ALA A 164 35.95 -13.48 -22.37
N ALA A 165 35.45 -12.51 -23.13
CA ALA A 165 36.14 -11.97 -24.31
C ALA A 165 37.51 -11.36 -23.97
N LEU A 166 37.62 -10.64 -22.84
CA LEU A 166 38.90 -10.11 -22.37
C LEU A 166 39.90 -11.21 -22.03
N LEU A 167 39.44 -12.31 -21.40
CA LEU A 167 40.28 -13.46 -21.07
C LEU A 167 40.78 -14.20 -22.32
N TRP A 168 39.94 -14.34 -23.35
CA TRP A 168 40.36 -14.94 -24.62
C TRP A 168 41.44 -14.09 -25.31
N TRP A 169 41.27 -12.77 -25.32
CA TRP A 169 42.27 -11.86 -25.89
C TRP A 169 43.63 -11.92 -25.18
N THR A 170 43.64 -12.23 -23.88
CA THR A 170 44.91 -12.39 -23.13
C THR A 170 45.64 -13.70 -23.42
N ILE A 171 44.95 -14.70 -23.97
CA ILE A 171 45.51 -16.03 -24.27
C ILE A 171 46.16 -16.06 -25.66
N ASP A 172 45.64 -15.27 -26.61
CA ASP A 172 46.15 -15.23 -27.99
C ASP A 172 47.41 -14.36 -28.18
N ASP A 173 47.82 -13.58 -27.17
CA ASP A 173 49.00 -12.69 -27.18
C ASP A 173 50.34 -13.37 -26.75
N HIS A 174 50.38 -14.70 -26.69
CA HIS A 174 51.57 -15.51 -26.36
C HIS A 174 51.79 -16.65 -27.37
#